data_AF-A0AAJ2BZF8-F1
#
_entry.id   AF-A0AAJ2BZF8-F1
#
_cell.length_a   1.000
_cell.length_b   1.000
_cell.length_c   1.000
_cell.angle_alpha   90.00
_cell.angle_beta   90.00
_cell.angle_gamma   90.00
#
_symmetry.space_group_name_H-M   'P 1'
#
loop_
_entity.id
_entity.type
_entity.pdbx_description
1 polymer ?
#
loop_
_entity_poly.entity_id
_entity_poly.type
_entity_poly.pdbx_seq_one_letter_code
_entity_poly.pdbx_strand_id
1 'polypeptide(L)'
;MKFLNMKATRIIALLLSMATVFQACKDDTAEVVPLPTISVSGTLAGVPGATVQLKASINAPGGVKSVVVLKNGAAFDTKTGTGEKTLDYTKDYVIDNVTAGTVVNFTVQVTDQSNQVSALTTIPVTVSAVPAPTVVTVEGVIEGNVTWTADKIYKLKSFVRVGQESVFGTVTKTGTLTIQPGTIIIGDRATKGTLVIQRGSKIIAEGTAAKPIIMTSERAVGEREPGDWGGLVICGRAVNNLPDVQASRELEGAYGAFHGGNDNTDNSGSLKYVRIEYAGIPINPNQEVNSFTFGSVGSGTTLEYLQASFGLDDSFEWFGGNVNAKYLVAYKGLDDDFDMDNGFSGNIQFGISVRGATQADISGSNGFEVDNDSKGSSNTPFTSATLANMSIIGPKGSLTTTISTQFQNGMQLRRNNKLKVYNTVVTGFPYGVYIDSQLGDAKGNAERGELVLNNVVLAGLEGWGTGGFGTSAVSEKEQGGALAEILIGGVKPSAWFAAQTGNKILATSSTVGLSPSLFLTGRPTFTLATGSSLLGVNLPTTLPAFFVKTDYVGAFKDTDWTAGWTEFNPQGVTYVK
;
A
#
# COMPACT_ATOMS: atom_id res chain seq x y z
N MET A 1 85.59 29.51 5.71
CA MET A 1 85.58 30.86 5.09
C MET A 1 85.09 31.85 6.14
N LYS A 2 85.94 32.84 6.46
CA LYS A 2 85.72 34.20 7.01
C LYS A 2 84.64 34.40 8.10
N PHE A 3 85.02 34.62 9.38
CA PHE A 3 85.45 35.92 9.99
C PHE A 3 84.29 36.94 10.08
N LEU A 4 83.89 37.51 11.23
CA LEU A 4 84.56 38.50 12.11
C LEU A 4 83.65 38.64 13.37
N ASN A 5 84.13 38.55 14.62
CA ASN A 5 84.66 39.64 15.50
C ASN A 5 83.61 40.69 15.94
N MET A 6 83.62 41.30 17.14
CA MET A 6 84.59 41.38 18.23
C MET A 6 83.98 42.22 19.38
N LYS A 7 84.55 42.04 20.60
CA LYS A 7 84.77 43.03 21.68
C LYS A 7 83.57 43.41 22.58
N ALA A 8 83.59 43.20 23.90
CA ALA A 8 84.53 43.64 24.96
C ALA A 8 84.57 45.18 25.05
N THR A 9 84.48 45.89 26.18
CA THR A 9 84.83 45.64 27.59
C THR A 9 84.45 46.90 28.41
N ARG A 10 84.41 46.79 29.77
CA ARG A 10 84.83 47.83 30.77
C ARG A 10 83.82 49.01 31.01
N ILE A 11 83.61 49.65 32.18
CA ILE A 11 84.38 49.80 33.45
C ILE A 11 83.59 50.67 34.49
N ILE A 12 83.78 50.39 35.79
CA ILE A 12 83.91 51.32 36.98
C ILE A 12 82.70 51.95 37.74
N ALA A 13 82.78 51.77 39.09
CA ALA A 13 82.39 52.64 40.24
C ALA A 13 80.90 52.89 40.56
N LEU A 14 80.43 53.07 41.80
CA LEU A 14 80.93 52.99 43.19
C LEU A 14 79.72 53.36 44.11
N LEU A 15 79.71 52.86 45.36
CA LEU A 15 79.02 53.36 46.57
C LEU A 15 77.54 52.98 46.91
N LEU A 16 77.47 52.23 48.01
CA LEU A 16 76.66 52.44 49.23
C LEU A 16 75.13 52.24 49.18
N SER A 17 74.65 51.15 49.80
CA SER A 17 73.96 51.19 51.10
C SER A 17 73.31 49.83 51.41
N MET A 18 73.37 49.45 52.68
CA MET A 18 72.87 48.21 53.25
C MET A 18 71.33 48.24 53.25
N ALA A 19 70.68 47.33 52.52
CA ALA A 19 69.29 46.96 52.74
C ALA A 19 69.14 45.46 52.46
N THR A 20 68.95 44.69 53.52
CA THR A 20 68.63 43.26 53.45
C THR A 20 67.24 43.08 52.86
N VAL A 21 67.16 42.63 51.61
CA VAL A 21 65.93 42.17 50.96
C VAL A 21 65.94 40.65 50.95
N PHE A 22 65.00 40.04 51.68
CA PHE A 22 64.62 38.65 51.47
C PHE A 22 63.95 38.53 50.10
N GLN A 23 64.64 37.97 49.11
CA GLN A 23 64.02 37.49 47.88
C GLN A 23 63.45 36.09 48.13
N ALA A 24 62.14 36.02 48.31
CA ALA A 24 61.38 34.78 48.18
C ALA A 24 61.37 34.38 46.70
N CYS A 25 61.87 33.18 46.39
CA CYS A 25 61.56 32.52 45.13
C CYS A 25 60.04 32.23 45.13
N LYS A 26 59.29 32.86 44.22
CA LYS A 26 57.94 32.39 43.88
C LYS A 26 58.11 31.23 42.90
N ASP A 27 57.83 30.02 43.37
CA ASP A 27 57.50 28.89 42.50
C ASP A 27 56.16 29.20 41.82
N ASP A 28 56.19 29.64 40.56
CA ASP A 28 55.02 29.63 39.68
C ASP A 28 54.84 28.19 39.12
N THR A 29 54.50 27.24 39.98
CA THR A 29 53.86 26.00 39.52
C THR A 29 52.39 26.32 39.30
N ALA A 30 51.97 26.53 38.05
CA ALA A 30 50.56 26.63 37.70
C ALA A 30 49.82 25.42 38.28
N GLU A 31 48.81 25.68 39.13
CA GLU A 31 48.01 24.63 39.74
C GLU A 31 47.32 23.83 38.64
N VAL A 32 47.71 22.56 38.45
CA VAL A 32 47.14 21.68 37.43
C VAL A 32 45.76 21.26 37.93
N VAL A 33 44.72 21.97 37.49
CA VAL A 33 43.33 21.65 37.79
C VAL A 33 42.94 20.37 37.05
N PRO A 34 42.53 19.28 37.73
CA PRO A 34 42.16 18.03 37.07
C PRO A 34 40.99 18.20 36.08
N LEU A 35 40.99 17.38 35.03
CA LEU A 35 39.89 17.32 34.06
C LEU A 35 38.54 17.00 34.76
N PRO A 36 37.43 17.57 34.27
CA PRO A 36 36.12 17.19 34.77
C PRO A 36 35.84 15.70 34.50
N THR A 37 35.20 15.04 35.45
CA THR A 37 34.81 13.62 35.39
C THR A 37 33.30 13.47 35.56
N ILE A 38 32.76 12.40 34.97
CA ILE A 38 31.33 12.09 35.00
C ILE A 38 31.19 10.66 35.52
N SER A 39 30.28 10.44 36.45
CA SER A 39 29.86 9.12 36.89
C SER A 39 28.37 8.93 36.61
N VAL A 40 28.03 7.78 36.04
CA VAL A 40 26.66 7.36 35.77
C VAL A 40 26.39 6.07 36.55
N SER A 41 25.17 5.91 37.06
CA SER A 41 24.80 4.73 37.85
C SER A 41 23.51 4.11 37.34
N GLY A 42 23.51 2.79 37.20
CA GLY A 42 22.34 2.00 36.82
C GLY A 42 22.25 1.74 35.32
N THR A 43 21.57 0.64 34.98
CA THR A 43 21.13 0.33 33.62
C THR A 43 19.71 0.84 33.46
N LEU A 44 19.45 1.67 32.44
CA LEU A 44 18.10 2.11 32.12
C LEU A 44 17.50 1.16 31.10
N ALA A 45 16.32 0.65 31.40
CA ALA A 45 15.56 -0.18 30.48
C ALA A 45 14.06 0.04 30.66
N GLY A 46 13.30 -0.13 29.59
CA GLY A 46 11.85 -0.03 29.63
C GLY A 46 11.21 -0.30 28.28
N VAL A 47 9.89 -0.28 28.27
CA VAL A 47 9.08 -0.42 27.05
C VAL A 47 8.89 0.94 26.38
N PRO A 48 8.62 1.00 25.06
CA PRO A 48 8.21 2.23 24.39
C PRO A 48 7.13 3.00 25.15
N GLY A 49 7.26 4.32 25.22
CA GLY A 49 6.32 5.20 25.93
C GLY A 49 6.52 5.28 27.45
N ALA A 50 7.31 4.39 28.05
CA ALA A 50 7.71 4.55 29.45
C ALA A 50 8.73 5.68 29.60
N THR A 51 8.63 6.44 30.71
CA THR A 51 9.59 7.47 31.06
C THR A 51 10.71 6.87 31.92
N VAL A 52 11.95 7.06 31.49
CA VAL A 52 13.16 6.82 32.29
C VAL A 52 13.87 8.13 32.57
N GLN A 53 14.65 8.18 33.64
CA GLN A 53 15.37 9.38 34.03
C GLN A 53 16.86 9.20 33.78
N LEU A 54 17.41 9.98 32.84
CA LEU A 54 18.84 10.07 32.59
C LEU A 54 19.49 10.79 33.77
N LYS A 55 20.51 10.17 34.38
CA LYS A 55 21.23 10.72 35.55
C LYS A 55 22.73 10.66 35.33
N ALA A 56 23.41 11.77 35.63
CA ALA A 56 24.86 11.84 35.66
C ALA A 56 25.32 12.75 36.79
N SER A 57 26.25 12.27 37.61
CA SER A 57 26.93 13.08 38.63
C SER A 57 28.25 13.56 38.08
N ILE A 58 28.48 14.87 38.14
CA ILE A 58 29.60 15.57 37.53
C ILE A 58 30.51 16.09 38.64
N ASN A 59 31.81 15.86 38.50
CA ASN A 59 32.85 16.47 39.31
C ASN A 59 33.78 17.27 38.40
N ALA A 60 33.73 18.59 38.50
CA ALA A 60 34.53 19.52 37.72
C ALA A 60 35.33 20.43 38.68
N PRO A 61 36.56 20.06 39.06
CA PRO A 61 37.37 20.86 39.98
C PRO A 61 37.56 22.33 39.55
N GLY A 62 37.60 22.58 38.23
CA GLY A 62 37.64 23.90 37.62
C GLY A 62 36.30 24.64 37.51
N GLY A 63 35.22 24.08 38.08
CA GLY A 63 33.86 24.62 38.02
C GLY A 63 33.16 24.33 36.69
N VAL A 64 31.91 23.84 36.71
CA VAL A 64 31.16 23.51 35.49
C VAL A 64 30.84 24.80 34.70
N LYS A 65 31.14 24.79 33.40
CA LYS A 65 30.71 25.80 32.42
C LYS A 65 29.51 25.32 31.61
N SER A 66 29.55 24.07 31.11
CA SER A 66 28.43 23.47 30.40
C SER A 66 28.44 21.94 30.48
N VAL A 67 27.25 21.37 30.36
CA VAL A 67 26.99 19.94 30.17
C VAL A 67 26.24 19.79 28.86
N VAL A 68 26.76 18.98 27.94
CA VAL A 68 26.12 18.65 26.67
C VAL A 68 25.71 17.19 26.70
N VAL A 69 24.47 16.92 26.28
CA VAL A 69 23.94 15.56 26.14
C VAL A 69 23.55 15.34 24.69
N LEU A 70 24.04 14.25 24.11
CA LEU A 70 23.68 13.80 22.77
C LEU A 70 22.84 12.53 22.86
N LYS A 71 21.89 12.34 21.94
CA LYS A 71 21.13 11.11 21.72
C LYS A 71 21.56 10.51 20.39
N ASN A 72 22.17 9.33 20.42
CA ASN A 72 22.75 8.66 19.23
C ASN A 72 23.65 9.61 18.40
N GLY A 73 24.43 10.44 19.08
CA GLY A 73 25.34 11.41 18.46
C GLY A 73 24.70 12.74 18.01
N ALA A 74 23.37 12.88 18.05
CA ALA A 74 22.68 14.14 17.75
C ALA A 74 22.42 14.96 19.03
N ALA A 75 22.40 16.29 18.94
CA ALA A 75 22.12 17.16 20.09
C ALA A 75 20.76 16.81 20.73
N PHE A 76 20.75 16.63 22.06
CA PHE A 76 19.55 16.27 22.82
C PHE A 76 19.23 17.27 23.91
N ASP A 77 20.21 17.65 24.73
CA ASP A 77 20.03 18.61 25.81
C ASP A 77 21.34 19.35 26.11
N THR A 78 21.25 20.51 26.74
CA THR A 78 22.42 21.25 27.23
C THR A 78 22.05 21.99 28.50
N LYS A 79 22.95 21.98 29.49
CA LYS A 79 22.81 22.69 30.77
C LYS A 79 24.03 23.58 30.99
N THR A 80 23.79 24.86 31.23
CA THR A 80 24.86 25.82 31.57
C THR A 80 25.18 25.71 33.06
N GLY A 81 26.47 25.69 33.42
CA GLY A 81 26.93 25.76 34.80
C GLY A 81 27.28 27.18 35.22
N THR A 82 27.25 27.44 36.53
CA THR A 82 27.64 28.73 37.12
C THR A 82 29.01 28.68 37.80
N GLY A 83 29.78 27.61 37.56
CA GLY A 83 31.09 27.37 38.17
C GLY A 83 31.03 26.42 39.38
N GLU A 84 29.93 25.68 39.56
CA GLU A 84 29.81 24.68 40.62
C GLU A 84 30.86 23.57 40.42
N LYS A 85 31.53 23.15 41.49
CA LYS A 85 32.53 22.07 41.40
C LYS A 85 31.90 20.68 41.24
N THR A 86 30.64 20.54 41.62
CA THR A 86 29.86 19.32 41.49
C THR A 86 28.46 19.65 40.99
N LEU A 87 27.91 18.82 40.10
CA LEU A 87 26.58 19.02 39.54
C LEU A 87 25.91 17.67 39.26
N ASP A 88 24.66 17.52 39.69
CA ASP A 88 23.82 16.42 39.23
C ASP A 88 22.99 16.87 38.01
N TYR A 89 23.13 16.12 36.93
CA TYR A 89 22.29 16.22 35.74
C TYR A 89 21.19 15.17 35.81
N THR A 90 19.95 15.63 35.58
CA THR A 90 18.76 14.79 35.57
C THR A 90 17.86 15.24 34.42
N LYS A 91 17.39 14.31 33.59
CA LYS A 91 16.44 14.59 32.51
C LYS A 91 15.54 13.40 32.24
N ASP A 92 14.24 13.66 32.14
CA ASP A 92 13.28 12.63 31.75
C ASP A 92 13.36 12.35 30.24
N TYR A 93 13.30 11.08 29.89
CA TYR A 93 13.30 10.58 28.53
C TYR A 93 12.18 9.56 28.35
N VAL A 94 11.29 9.80 27.40
CA VAL A 94 10.25 8.86 26.97
C VAL A 94 10.87 7.91 25.95
N ILE A 95 10.89 6.61 26.25
CA ILE A 95 11.52 5.60 25.40
C ILE A 95 10.86 5.57 24.02
N ASP A 96 11.67 5.63 22.97
CA ASP A 96 11.21 5.61 21.58
C ASP A 96 10.49 4.31 21.24
N ASN A 97 9.50 4.39 20.35
CA ASN A 97 8.83 3.21 19.81
C ASN A 97 9.69 2.51 18.74
N VAL A 98 10.68 1.76 19.22
CA VAL A 98 11.61 0.97 18.40
C VAL A 98 11.58 -0.50 18.85
N THR A 99 12.19 -1.37 18.04
CA THR A 99 12.24 -2.80 18.31
C THR A 99 12.88 -3.13 19.66
N ALA A 100 12.34 -4.16 20.34
CA ALA A 100 12.93 -4.68 21.56
C ALA A 100 14.40 -5.08 21.33
N GLY A 101 15.25 -4.80 22.31
CA GLY A 101 16.71 -4.97 22.22
C GLY A 101 17.46 -3.75 21.66
N THR A 102 16.77 -2.76 21.08
CA THR A 102 17.43 -1.52 20.64
C THR A 102 18.00 -0.76 21.84
N VAL A 103 19.22 -0.26 21.72
CA VAL A 103 19.86 0.59 22.74
C VAL A 103 19.93 2.03 22.21
N VAL A 104 19.25 2.94 22.91
CA VAL A 104 19.38 4.38 22.69
C VAL A 104 20.54 4.87 23.53
N ASN A 105 21.61 5.34 22.89
CA ASN A 105 22.81 5.80 23.58
C ASN A 105 22.72 7.30 23.83
N PHE A 106 22.68 7.70 25.10
CA PHE A 106 22.91 9.07 25.48
C PHE A 106 24.38 9.26 25.85
N THR A 107 25.04 10.30 25.37
CA THR A 107 26.42 10.61 25.76
C THR A 107 26.48 11.98 26.41
N VAL A 108 27.08 12.04 27.60
CA VAL A 108 27.26 13.27 28.38
C VAL A 108 28.71 13.73 28.28
N GLN A 109 28.91 15.03 28.06
CA GLN A 109 30.21 15.68 28.08
C GLN A 109 30.13 16.97 28.89
N VAL A 110 31.17 17.25 29.68
CA VAL A 110 31.26 18.44 30.53
C VAL A 110 32.43 19.29 30.09
N THR A 111 32.20 20.61 30.01
CA THR A 111 33.25 21.62 29.88
C THR A 111 33.31 22.43 31.17
N ASP A 112 34.52 22.65 31.70
CA ASP A 112 34.73 23.49 32.88
C ASP A 112 34.99 24.97 32.52
N GLN A 113 35.10 25.85 33.53
CA GLN A 113 35.35 27.29 33.32
C GLN A 113 36.73 27.58 32.71
N SER A 114 37.66 26.62 32.82
CA SER A 114 38.99 26.68 32.19
C SER A 114 38.99 26.12 30.76
N ASN A 115 37.82 25.78 30.21
CA ASN A 115 37.61 25.15 28.90
C ASN A 115 38.22 23.75 28.76
N GLN A 116 38.47 23.07 29.88
CA GLN A 116 38.81 21.65 29.86
C GLN A 116 37.56 20.81 29.63
N VAL A 117 37.69 19.75 28.84
CA VAL A 117 36.56 18.92 28.41
C VAL A 117 36.74 17.49 28.93
N SER A 118 35.67 16.93 29.49
CA SER A 118 35.65 15.55 29.97
C SER A 118 35.68 14.54 28.81
N ALA A 119 36.05 13.30 29.12
CA ALA A 119 35.69 12.18 28.25
C ALA A 119 34.15 12.06 28.12
N LEU A 120 33.69 11.53 26.99
CA LEU A 120 32.28 11.20 26.80
C LEU A 120 31.90 10.02 27.69
N THR A 121 30.80 10.15 28.42
CA THR A 121 30.26 9.06 29.25
C THR A 121 28.87 8.66 28.74
N THR A 122 28.69 7.38 28.47
CA THR A 122 27.45 6.85 27.87
C THR A 122 26.45 6.42 28.96
N ILE A 123 25.19 6.83 28.79
CA ILE A 123 24.02 6.34 29.50
C ILE A 123 23.18 5.54 28.49
N PRO A 124 23.29 4.20 28.46
CA PRO A 124 22.49 3.37 27.57
C PRO A 124 21.07 3.22 28.12
N VAL A 125 20.06 3.36 27.25
CA VAL A 125 18.67 3.02 27.51
C VAL A 125 18.25 1.87 26.60
N THR A 126 18.01 0.70 27.17
CA THR A 126 17.61 -0.50 26.42
C THR A 126 16.09 -0.60 26.33
N VAL A 127 15.57 -0.80 25.12
CA VAL A 127 14.15 -1.14 24.93
C VAL A 127 13.94 -2.60 25.32
N SER A 128 13.31 -2.85 26.46
CA SER A 128 13.23 -4.19 27.07
C SER A 128 12.21 -5.10 26.39
N ALA A 129 11.09 -4.54 25.93
CA ALA A 129 10.05 -5.23 25.16
C ALA A 129 9.21 -4.19 24.39
N VAL A 130 8.54 -4.62 23.32
CA VAL A 130 7.45 -3.84 22.72
C VAL A 130 6.14 -4.46 23.23
N PRO A 131 5.30 -3.72 23.97
CA PRO A 131 4.01 -4.23 24.42
C PRO A 131 3.20 -4.69 23.21
N ALA A 132 2.53 -5.84 23.33
CA ALA A 132 1.58 -6.27 22.32
C ALA A 132 0.51 -5.17 22.13
N PRO A 133 0.14 -4.84 20.89
CA PRO A 133 -0.96 -3.91 20.66
C PRO A 133 -2.23 -4.42 21.35
N THR A 134 -3.00 -3.51 21.95
CA THR A 134 -4.29 -3.91 22.52
C THR A 134 -5.24 -4.25 21.39
N VAL A 135 -5.88 -5.42 21.46
CA VAL A 135 -6.96 -5.79 20.52
C VAL A 135 -8.27 -5.19 21.02
N VAL A 136 -8.88 -4.35 20.19
CA VAL A 136 -10.20 -3.76 20.41
C VAL A 136 -11.20 -4.46 19.51
N THR A 137 -12.10 -5.25 20.10
CA THR A 137 -13.24 -5.81 19.38
C THR A 137 -14.23 -4.70 19.04
N VAL A 138 -14.61 -4.59 17.77
CA VAL A 138 -15.59 -3.63 17.26
C VAL A 138 -16.77 -4.41 16.69
N GLU A 139 -17.98 -4.01 17.06
CA GLU A 139 -19.24 -4.61 16.60
C GLU A 139 -20.31 -3.52 16.42
N GLY A 140 -21.31 -3.78 15.58
CA GLY A 140 -22.47 -2.90 15.41
C GLY A 140 -22.21 -1.64 14.58
N VAL A 141 -22.82 -0.52 14.98
CA VAL A 141 -22.85 0.74 14.22
C VAL A 141 -21.92 1.78 14.84
N ILE A 142 -21.07 2.37 14.00
CA ILE A 142 -20.22 3.52 14.24
C ILE A 142 -20.96 4.76 13.69
N GLU A 143 -21.24 5.73 14.55
CA GLU A 143 -21.86 7.00 14.19
C GLU A 143 -21.01 8.19 14.65
N GLY A 144 -21.18 9.34 14.00
CA GLY A 144 -20.32 10.51 14.26
C GLY A 144 -18.86 10.28 13.82
N ASN A 145 -17.93 11.00 14.43
CA ASN A 145 -16.51 10.94 14.05
C ASN A 145 -15.75 10.01 15.00
N VAL A 146 -15.22 8.92 14.46
CA VAL A 146 -14.41 7.95 15.20
C VAL A 146 -13.04 7.84 14.56
N THR A 147 -11.99 7.77 15.40
CA THR A 147 -10.61 7.58 14.95
C THR A 147 -10.06 6.25 15.47
N TRP A 148 -9.53 5.44 14.57
CA TRP A 148 -8.75 4.25 14.87
C TRP A 148 -7.26 4.57 14.80
N THR A 149 -6.51 4.15 15.83
CA THR A 149 -5.12 4.57 16.07
C THR A 149 -4.15 3.39 15.94
N ALA A 150 -2.92 3.65 15.50
CA ALA A 150 -1.96 2.61 15.15
C ALA A 150 -1.34 1.89 16.37
N ASP A 151 -1.62 2.33 17.60
CA ASP A 151 -1.23 1.65 18.84
C ASP A 151 -2.14 0.45 19.20
N LYS A 152 -3.21 0.23 18.42
CA LYS A 152 -4.21 -0.81 18.64
C LYS A 152 -4.39 -1.68 17.39
N ILE A 153 -4.87 -2.89 17.62
CA ILE A 153 -5.43 -3.76 16.59
C ILE A 153 -6.95 -3.70 16.72
N TYR A 154 -7.66 -3.46 15.62
CA TYR A 154 -9.13 -3.43 15.62
C TYR A 154 -9.67 -4.74 15.05
N LYS A 155 -10.36 -5.53 15.88
CA LYS A 155 -10.99 -6.79 15.48
C LYS A 155 -12.45 -6.57 15.11
N LEU A 156 -12.80 -6.74 13.85
CA LEU A 156 -14.18 -6.65 13.37
C LEU A 156 -14.93 -7.93 13.72
N LYS A 157 -16.04 -7.80 14.44
CA LYS A 157 -16.93 -8.91 14.78
C LYS A 157 -18.31 -8.64 14.18
N SER A 158 -18.81 -9.60 13.40
CA SER A 158 -19.97 -9.43 12.52
C SER A 158 -19.78 -8.27 11.53
N PHE A 159 -20.87 -7.76 10.96
CA PHE A 159 -20.84 -6.53 10.16
C PHE A 159 -20.66 -5.30 11.06
N VAL A 160 -19.50 -4.66 10.96
CA VAL A 160 -19.21 -3.35 11.56
C VAL A 160 -19.58 -2.28 10.55
N ARG A 161 -20.51 -1.39 10.90
CA ARG A 161 -21.09 -0.42 9.96
C ARG A 161 -20.73 1.00 10.33
N VAL A 162 -20.20 1.78 9.41
CA VAL A 162 -20.12 3.23 9.56
C VAL A 162 -21.39 3.82 8.98
N GLY A 163 -22.25 4.36 9.86
CA GLY A 163 -23.62 4.73 9.55
C GLY A 163 -24.59 3.56 9.49
N GLN A 164 -25.87 3.87 9.22
CA GLN A 164 -26.95 2.88 9.18
C GLN A 164 -28.03 3.27 8.16
N GLU A 165 -28.41 2.30 7.34
CA GLU A 165 -29.53 2.34 6.42
C GLU A 165 -30.14 0.94 6.35
N SER A 166 -31.24 0.71 7.06
CA SER A 166 -31.93 -0.59 7.09
C SER A 166 -32.98 -0.74 6.00
N VAL A 167 -33.40 0.38 5.40
CA VAL A 167 -34.37 0.47 4.31
C VAL A 167 -33.77 1.41 3.29
N PHE A 168 -33.66 0.97 2.04
CA PHE A 168 -33.11 1.78 0.96
C PHE A 168 -33.81 3.15 0.88
N GLY A 169 -33.01 4.21 0.82
CA GLY A 169 -33.48 5.60 0.79
C GLY A 169 -33.69 6.23 2.18
N THR A 170 -33.59 5.46 3.27
CA THR A 170 -33.81 5.95 4.64
C THR A 170 -32.56 5.77 5.49
N VAL A 171 -31.61 6.70 5.35
CA VAL A 171 -30.40 6.75 6.18
C VAL A 171 -30.75 7.28 7.56
N THR A 172 -30.55 6.46 8.61
CA THR A 172 -30.90 6.81 10.00
C THR A 172 -29.70 7.27 10.82
N LYS A 173 -28.48 6.85 10.44
CA LYS A 173 -27.23 7.26 11.08
C LYS A 173 -26.15 7.49 10.03
N THR A 174 -25.26 8.45 10.28
CA THR A 174 -24.05 8.68 9.47
C THR A 174 -22.83 8.74 10.36
N GLY A 175 -21.67 8.43 9.80
CA GLY A 175 -20.40 8.52 10.50
C GLY A 175 -19.22 8.79 9.58
N THR A 176 -18.11 9.23 10.17
CA THR A 176 -16.79 9.27 9.54
C THR A 176 -15.84 8.44 10.37
N LEU A 177 -15.29 7.39 9.76
CA LEU A 177 -14.23 6.57 10.34
C LEU A 177 -12.88 7.01 9.78
N THR A 178 -12.04 7.60 10.63
CA THR A 178 -10.65 7.93 10.28
C THR A 178 -9.72 6.84 10.82
N ILE A 179 -8.83 6.32 9.97
CA ILE A 179 -7.88 5.25 10.34
C ILE A 179 -6.46 5.80 10.17
N GLN A 180 -5.68 5.80 11.24
CA GLN A 180 -4.30 6.31 11.21
C GLN A 180 -3.38 5.39 10.38
N PRO A 181 -2.33 5.95 9.73
CA PRO A 181 -1.31 5.17 9.06
C PRO A 181 -0.69 4.09 9.96
N GLY A 182 -0.54 2.87 9.44
CA GLY A 182 0.05 1.74 10.17
C GLY A 182 -0.93 0.99 11.08
N THR A 183 -2.21 1.37 11.09
CA THR A 183 -3.24 0.63 11.84
C THR A 183 -3.47 -0.75 11.24
N ILE A 184 -3.61 -1.74 12.11
CA ILE A 184 -3.94 -3.12 11.75
C ILE A 184 -5.40 -3.39 12.13
N ILE A 185 -6.15 -3.93 11.19
CA ILE A 185 -7.55 -4.35 11.35
C ILE A 185 -7.61 -5.84 11.01
N ILE A 186 -8.30 -6.62 11.84
CA ILE A 186 -8.49 -8.06 11.62
C ILE A 186 -9.97 -8.41 11.58
N GLY A 187 -10.37 -9.31 10.69
CA GLY A 187 -11.74 -9.82 10.62
C GLY A 187 -11.92 -11.11 11.42
N ASP A 188 -12.97 -11.19 12.23
CA ASP A 188 -13.37 -12.42 12.93
C ASP A 188 -14.00 -13.43 11.95
N ARG A 189 -13.43 -14.62 11.84
CA ARG A 189 -13.88 -15.62 10.87
C ARG A 189 -15.24 -16.19 11.21
N ALA A 190 -15.45 -16.51 12.48
CA ALA A 190 -16.67 -17.17 12.95
C ALA A 190 -17.92 -16.31 12.69
N THR A 191 -17.79 -14.99 12.79
CA THR A 191 -18.88 -14.03 12.60
C THR A 191 -18.89 -13.34 11.24
N LYS A 192 -17.99 -13.74 10.32
CA LYS A 192 -17.83 -13.10 9.00
C LYS A 192 -17.56 -11.59 9.13
N GLY A 193 -16.59 -11.24 9.96
CA GLY A 193 -16.21 -9.84 10.23
C GLY A 193 -16.06 -9.05 8.93
N THR A 194 -16.84 -7.97 8.78
CA THR A 194 -16.91 -7.17 7.54
C THR A 194 -17.03 -5.69 7.89
N LEU A 195 -16.28 -4.82 7.23
CA LEU A 195 -16.41 -3.37 7.39
C LEU A 195 -17.28 -2.79 6.28
N VAL A 196 -18.40 -2.18 6.65
CA VAL A 196 -19.37 -1.61 5.70
C VAL A 196 -19.51 -0.10 5.92
N ILE A 197 -19.21 0.69 4.90
CA ILE A 197 -19.42 2.14 4.90
C ILE A 197 -20.77 2.41 4.24
N GLN A 198 -21.78 2.77 5.03
CA GLN A 198 -23.15 3.00 4.54
C GLN A 198 -23.27 4.33 3.80
N ARG A 199 -24.29 4.45 2.93
CA ARG A 199 -24.54 5.66 2.13
C ARG A 199 -24.55 6.93 2.99
N GLY A 200 -23.75 7.91 2.58
CA GLY A 200 -23.59 9.19 3.28
C GLY A 200 -22.60 9.18 4.44
N SER A 201 -22.00 8.03 4.76
CA SER A 201 -20.89 7.91 5.68
C SER A 201 -19.56 7.92 4.94
N LYS A 202 -18.46 8.07 5.69
CA LYS A 202 -17.12 8.19 5.13
C LYS A 202 -16.10 7.30 5.82
N ILE A 203 -15.12 6.85 5.05
CA ILE A 203 -13.88 6.25 5.55
C ILE A 203 -12.69 7.10 5.10
N ILE A 204 -11.83 7.50 6.03
CA ILE A 204 -10.58 8.22 5.76
C ILE A 204 -9.43 7.32 6.21
N ALA A 205 -8.95 6.47 5.29
CA ALA A 205 -7.90 5.50 5.51
C ALA A 205 -6.67 5.86 4.66
N GLU A 206 -5.88 6.81 5.15
CA GLU A 206 -4.72 7.34 4.44
C GLU A 206 -3.44 6.84 5.10
N GLY A 207 -3.04 5.62 4.74
CA GLY A 207 -1.72 5.08 5.04
C GLY A 207 -0.60 5.83 4.32
N THR A 208 0.62 5.38 4.56
CA THR A 208 1.80 5.84 3.82
C THR A 208 2.59 4.65 3.30
N ALA A 209 3.49 4.86 2.35
CA ALA A 209 4.30 3.76 1.84
C ALA A 209 5.07 3.02 2.95
N ALA A 210 5.55 3.74 3.97
CA ALA A 210 6.26 3.17 5.12
C ALA A 210 5.34 2.63 6.23
N LYS A 211 4.07 3.06 6.26
CA LYS A 211 3.06 2.66 7.26
C LYS A 211 1.70 2.48 6.58
N PRO A 212 1.54 1.45 5.72
CA PRO A 212 0.26 1.17 5.11
C PRO A 212 -0.75 0.72 6.16
N ILE A 213 -2.03 0.91 5.88
CA ILE A 213 -3.11 0.33 6.69
C ILE A 213 -3.33 -1.09 6.21
N ILE A 214 -3.42 -2.04 7.15
CA ILE A 214 -3.52 -3.46 6.83
C ILE A 214 -4.83 -3.99 7.41
N MET A 215 -5.68 -4.55 6.55
CA MET A 215 -6.89 -5.27 6.93
C MET A 215 -6.73 -6.74 6.52
N THR A 216 -6.78 -7.68 7.46
CA THR A 216 -6.36 -9.06 7.22
C THR A 216 -7.12 -10.09 8.08
N SER A 217 -6.83 -11.37 7.90
CA SER A 217 -7.36 -12.46 8.72
C SER A 217 -6.87 -12.37 10.17
N GLU A 218 -7.74 -12.68 11.13
CA GLU A 218 -7.36 -12.82 12.55
C GLU A 218 -6.48 -14.04 12.84
N ARG A 219 -6.40 -14.99 11.90
CA ARG A 219 -5.72 -16.27 12.13
C ARG A 219 -4.20 -16.11 12.22
N ALA A 220 -3.61 -17.07 12.90
CA ALA A 220 -2.17 -17.10 13.14
C ALA A 220 -1.38 -17.20 11.83
N VAL A 221 -0.11 -16.81 11.91
CA VAL A 221 0.87 -17.00 10.84
C VAL A 221 0.87 -18.46 10.40
N GLY A 222 0.82 -18.70 9.08
CA GLY A 222 0.77 -20.05 8.52
C GLY A 222 -0.63 -20.66 8.43
N GLU A 223 -1.64 -20.10 9.10
CA GLU A 223 -3.00 -20.66 9.13
C GLU A 223 -4.03 -19.86 8.33
N ARG A 224 -3.70 -18.70 7.77
CA ARG A 224 -4.66 -17.86 7.05
C ARG A 224 -5.10 -18.52 5.75
N GLU A 225 -6.38 -18.36 5.43
CA GLU A 225 -7.03 -18.93 4.24
C GLU A 225 -7.86 -17.83 3.53
N PRO A 226 -7.98 -17.89 2.20
CA PRO A 226 -8.94 -17.04 1.48
C PRO A 226 -10.33 -17.15 2.09
N GLY A 227 -11.02 -16.01 2.26
CA GLY A 227 -12.37 -15.98 2.83
C GLY A 227 -12.39 -16.17 4.34
N ASP A 228 -11.29 -15.85 5.03
CA ASP A 228 -11.27 -15.82 6.50
C ASP A 228 -12.13 -14.69 7.06
N TRP A 229 -12.45 -13.66 6.27
CA TRP A 229 -13.32 -12.54 6.65
C TRP A 229 -13.93 -11.86 5.42
N GLY A 230 -14.76 -10.83 5.61
CA GLY A 230 -15.59 -10.28 4.53
C GLY A 230 -15.06 -9.06 3.77
N GLY A 231 -13.90 -8.50 4.10
CA GLY A 231 -13.36 -7.37 3.34
C GLY A 231 -14.00 -6.02 3.66
N LEU A 232 -13.84 -5.08 2.73
CA LEU A 232 -14.31 -3.70 2.83
C LEU A 232 -15.38 -3.40 1.78
N VAL A 233 -16.55 -2.97 2.26
CA VAL A 233 -17.68 -2.58 1.44
C VAL A 233 -17.90 -1.07 1.57
N ILE A 234 -17.94 -0.35 0.46
CA ILE A 234 -18.29 1.07 0.43
C ILE A 234 -19.55 1.28 -0.42
N CYS A 235 -20.59 1.78 0.23
CA CYS A 235 -21.86 2.11 -0.41
C CYS A 235 -21.96 3.62 -0.65
N GLY A 236 -21.90 4.03 -1.91
CA GLY A 236 -22.04 5.41 -2.35
C GLY A 236 -23.44 5.76 -2.89
N ARG A 237 -23.56 7.01 -3.31
CA ARG A 237 -24.80 7.62 -3.83
C ARG A 237 -24.76 7.96 -5.31
N ALA A 238 -23.73 7.51 -6.03
CA ALA A 238 -23.63 7.72 -7.47
C ALA A 238 -24.66 6.91 -8.25
N VAL A 239 -24.81 7.24 -9.53
CA VAL A 239 -25.77 6.58 -10.42
C VAL A 239 -25.28 5.17 -10.77
N ASN A 240 -26.22 4.24 -10.90
CA ASN A 240 -26.03 2.92 -11.49
C ASN A 240 -27.24 2.62 -12.40
N ASN A 241 -27.26 1.49 -13.09
CA ASN A 241 -28.30 1.14 -14.08
C ASN A 241 -29.37 0.16 -13.59
N LEU A 242 -29.45 -0.07 -12.27
CA LEU A 242 -30.45 -0.94 -11.66
C LEU A 242 -31.76 -0.17 -11.36
N PRO A 243 -32.91 -0.86 -11.23
CA PRO A 243 -34.16 -0.23 -10.80
C PRO A 243 -34.06 0.46 -9.44
N ASP A 244 -34.76 1.58 -9.27
CA ASP A 244 -34.75 2.35 -8.01
C ASP A 244 -35.73 1.81 -6.96
N VAL A 245 -35.56 0.54 -6.62
CA VAL A 245 -36.35 -0.18 -5.61
C VAL A 245 -35.42 -0.96 -4.69
N GLN A 246 -35.79 -1.13 -3.43
CA GLN A 246 -34.95 -1.76 -2.40
C GLN A 246 -34.35 -3.10 -2.86
N ALA A 247 -35.16 -3.97 -3.46
CA ALA A 247 -34.74 -5.30 -3.91
C ALA A 247 -33.66 -5.30 -5.02
N SER A 248 -33.42 -4.16 -5.66
CA SER A 248 -32.40 -3.99 -6.71
C SER A 248 -31.27 -3.04 -6.30
N ARG A 249 -31.28 -2.56 -5.06
CA ARG A 249 -30.35 -1.54 -4.54
C ARG A 249 -29.49 -2.08 -3.41
N GLU A 250 -29.61 -3.35 -3.11
CA GLU A 250 -28.82 -4.05 -2.11
C GLU A 250 -27.76 -4.88 -2.82
N LEU A 251 -26.53 -4.81 -2.33
CA LEU A 251 -25.46 -5.69 -2.79
C LEU A 251 -25.82 -7.17 -2.53
N GLU A 252 -25.19 -8.06 -3.28
CA GLU A 252 -25.39 -9.50 -3.16
C GLU A 252 -25.22 -9.99 -1.71
N GLY A 253 -26.01 -10.98 -1.30
CA GLY A 253 -25.98 -11.51 0.07
C GLY A 253 -26.98 -10.85 1.04
N ALA A 254 -27.68 -9.79 0.61
CA ALA A 254 -28.81 -9.18 1.34
C ALA A 254 -28.50 -8.84 2.82
N TYR A 255 -27.33 -8.24 3.05
CA TYR A 255 -26.82 -7.89 4.38
C TYR A 255 -26.98 -6.40 4.71
N GLY A 256 -27.96 -5.71 4.13
CA GLY A 256 -28.27 -4.30 4.41
C GLY A 256 -27.18 -3.33 3.93
N ALA A 257 -26.47 -3.67 2.86
CA ALA A 257 -25.52 -2.80 2.18
C ALA A 257 -26.18 -2.22 0.92
N PHE A 258 -26.95 -1.15 1.12
CA PHE A 258 -27.65 -0.50 0.02
C PHE A 258 -26.76 0.51 -0.68
N HIS A 259 -26.82 0.60 -2.01
CA HIS A 259 -26.01 1.51 -2.83
C HIS A 259 -26.85 2.17 -3.94
N GLY A 260 -26.31 3.23 -4.54
CA GLY A 260 -26.93 3.94 -5.65
C GLY A 260 -27.59 5.25 -5.23
N GLY A 261 -27.99 6.05 -6.22
CA GLY A 261 -28.58 7.37 -6.04
C GLY A 261 -28.45 8.19 -7.31
N ASN A 262 -28.38 9.50 -7.16
CA ASN A 262 -28.28 10.45 -8.26
C ASN A 262 -27.09 11.43 -8.13
N ASP A 263 -26.14 11.15 -7.23
CA ASP A 263 -25.01 12.03 -6.94
C ASP A 263 -23.68 11.41 -7.38
N ASN A 264 -23.33 11.62 -8.65
CA ASN A 264 -22.05 11.21 -9.23
C ASN A 264 -20.83 11.94 -8.62
N THR A 265 -21.05 12.95 -7.77
CA THR A 265 -20.00 13.67 -7.04
C THR A 265 -19.91 13.24 -5.57
N ASP A 266 -20.67 12.22 -5.16
CA ASP A 266 -20.65 11.66 -3.81
C ASP A 266 -19.22 11.34 -3.37
N ASN A 267 -18.94 11.61 -2.10
CA ASN A 267 -17.64 11.43 -1.49
C ASN A 267 -17.77 10.55 -0.25
N SER A 268 -17.45 9.27 -0.43
CA SER A 268 -17.41 8.24 0.61
C SER A 268 -16.06 8.21 1.35
N GLY A 269 -15.16 9.17 1.07
CA GLY A 269 -13.89 9.38 1.77
C GLY A 269 -12.65 9.13 0.90
N SER A 270 -11.60 8.58 1.52
CA SER A 270 -10.31 8.33 0.86
C SER A 270 -9.67 7.04 1.35
N LEU A 271 -9.17 6.23 0.42
CA LEU A 271 -8.30 5.08 0.66
C LEU A 271 -6.95 5.35 0.00
N LYS A 272 -5.87 5.35 0.79
CA LYS A 272 -4.50 5.50 0.30
C LYS A 272 -3.54 4.55 1.03
N TYR A 273 -2.76 3.75 0.30
CA TYR A 273 -1.84 2.76 0.88
C TYR A 273 -2.55 1.79 1.84
N VAL A 274 -3.57 1.10 1.32
CA VAL A 274 -4.39 0.14 2.07
C VAL A 274 -4.20 -1.25 1.48
N ARG A 275 -4.00 -2.25 2.36
CA ARG A 275 -3.95 -3.66 1.99
C ARG A 275 -5.15 -4.39 2.58
N ILE A 276 -5.78 -5.21 1.75
CA ILE A 276 -6.80 -6.17 2.14
C ILE A 276 -6.28 -7.56 1.78
N GLU A 277 -6.22 -8.44 2.77
CA GLU A 277 -5.64 -9.77 2.64
C GLU A 277 -6.64 -10.82 3.14
N TYR A 278 -6.79 -11.93 2.44
CA TYR A 278 -7.61 -13.08 2.89
C TYR A 278 -9.10 -12.78 3.13
N ALA A 279 -9.64 -11.75 2.49
CA ALA A 279 -11.07 -11.43 2.48
C ALA A 279 -11.83 -12.38 1.53
N GLY A 280 -13.11 -12.12 1.24
CA GLY A 280 -13.86 -12.91 0.25
C GLY A 280 -14.99 -13.80 0.79
N ILE A 281 -15.32 -13.75 2.10
CA ILE A 281 -16.16 -14.82 2.69
C ILE A 281 -17.60 -14.84 2.12
N PRO A 282 -18.19 -16.02 1.84
CA PRO A 282 -19.59 -16.13 1.45
C PRO A 282 -20.51 -15.61 2.55
N ILE A 283 -21.35 -14.61 2.26
CA ILE A 283 -22.39 -14.15 3.18
C ILE A 283 -23.54 -15.15 3.21
N ASN A 284 -24.00 -15.59 2.03
CA ASN A 284 -24.89 -16.74 1.82
C ASN A 284 -24.20 -17.73 0.85
N PRO A 285 -24.75 -18.95 0.64
CA PRO A 285 -24.18 -19.87 -0.34
C PRO A 285 -24.11 -19.26 -1.76
N ASN A 286 -22.91 -19.19 -2.34
CA ASN A 286 -22.62 -18.57 -3.64
C ASN A 286 -23.00 -17.08 -3.71
N GLN A 287 -22.88 -16.37 -2.58
CA GLN A 287 -23.12 -14.94 -2.47
C GLN A 287 -22.06 -14.34 -1.54
N GLU A 288 -20.91 -14.08 -2.12
CA GLU A 288 -19.69 -13.63 -1.47
C GLU A 288 -19.61 -12.09 -1.37
N VAL A 289 -18.70 -11.62 -0.51
CA VAL A 289 -18.27 -10.22 -0.45
C VAL A 289 -16.80 -10.17 -0.84
N ASN A 290 -16.38 -9.12 -1.51
CA ASN A 290 -15.06 -9.04 -2.13
C ASN A 290 -13.97 -8.56 -1.17
N SER A 291 -12.73 -8.53 -1.66
CA SER A 291 -11.67 -7.80 -0.95
C SER A 291 -12.04 -6.30 -0.86
N PHE A 292 -12.26 -5.67 -2.00
CA PHE A 292 -12.82 -4.33 -2.10
C PHE A 292 -14.12 -4.35 -2.90
N THR A 293 -15.24 -4.07 -2.23
CA THR A 293 -16.55 -3.89 -2.88
C THR A 293 -16.91 -2.41 -2.95
N PHE A 294 -17.11 -1.89 -4.16
CA PHE A 294 -17.49 -0.49 -4.39
C PHE A 294 -18.89 -0.39 -5.00
N GLY A 295 -19.91 -0.26 -4.14
CA GLY A 295 -21.28 -0.07 -4.57
C GLY A 295 -21.56 1.40 -4.89
N SER A 296 -21.66 1.77 -6.17
CA SER A 296 -22.06 3.10 -6.63
C SER A 296 -21.30 4.26 -5.96
N VAL A 297 -19.98 4.08 -5.84
CA VAL A 297 -19.09 5.08 -5.24
C VAL A 297 -18.89 6.24 -6.22
N GLY A 298 -19.03 7.47 -5.71
CA GLY A 298 -18.94 8.69 -6.50
C GLY A 298 -17.52 9.19 -6.74
N SER A 299 -17.38 10.04 -7.76
CA SER A 299 -16.10 10.63 -8.18
C SER A 299 -15.44 11.57 -7.16
N GLY A 300 -16.15 11.95 -6.10
CA GLY A 300 -15.57 12.70 -4.98
C GLY A 300 -14.71 11.85 -4.04
N THR A 301 -14.75 10.52 -4.18
CA THR A 301 -13.98 9.55 -3.39
C THR A 301 -12.59 9.35 -4.00
N THR A 302 -11.56 9.21 -3.17
CA THR A 302 -10.17 8.94 -3.63
C THR A 302 -9.78 7.49 -3.37
N LEU A 303 -9.32 6.78 -4.41
CA LEU A 303 -8.81 5.40 -4.33
C LEU A 303 -7.40 5.35 -4.93
N GLU A 304 -6.36 5.25 -4.11
CA GLU A 304 -4.98 5.17 -4.59
C GLU A 304 -4.14 4.17 -3.80
N TYR A 305 -3.24 3.43 -4.45
CA TYR A 305 -2.33 2.49 -3.78
C TYR A 305 -3.10 1.46 -2.92
N LEU A 306 -3.91 0.65 -3.59
CA LEU A 306 -4.70 -0.40 -2.94
C LEU A 306 -4.19 -1.76 -3.35
N GLN A 307 -4.05 -2.67 -2.38
CA GLN A 307 -3.67 -4.05 -2.63
C GLN A 307 -4.74 -4.99 -2.09
N ALA A 308 -5.29 -5.84 -2.96
CA ALA A 308 -6.05 -7.02 -2.59
C ALA A 308 -5.16 -8.25 -2.78
N SER A 309 -5.14 -9.16 -1.81
CA SER A 309 -4.38 -10.40 -1.96
C SER A 309 -4.99 -11.60 -1.27
N PHE A 310 -4.88 -12.77 -1.91
CA PHE A 310 -5.36 -14.04 -1.37
C PHE A 310 -6.84 -14.02 -0.94
N GLY A 311 -7.67 -13.19 -1.59
CA GLY A 311 -9.12 -13.19 -1.39
C GLY A 311 -9.77 -14.45 -1.94
N LEU A 312 -10.90 -14.87 -1.37
CA LEU A 312 -11.71 -15.99 -1.89
C LEU A 312 -12.60 -15.58 -3.06
N ASP A 313 -12.97 -14.31 -3.10
CA ASP A 313 -13.80 -13.71 -4.13
C ASP A 313 -12.98 -12.60 -4.82
N ASP A 314 -13.63 -11.71 -5.56
CA ASP A 314 -12.94 -10.73 -6.37
C ASP A 314 -11.99 -9.83 -5.58
N SER A 315 -10.90 -9.45 -6.26
CA SER A 315 -9.93 -8.52 -5.71
C SER A 315 -10.51 -7.09 -5.64
N PHE A 316 -11.17 -6.66 -6.71
CA PHE A 316 -11.86 -5.38 -6.78
C PHE A 316 -13.13 -5.53 -7.60
N GLU A 317 -14.28 -5.17 -7.03
CA GLU A 317 -15.56 -5.19 -7.75
C GLU A 317 -16.28 -3.84 -7.63
N TRP A 318 -16.75 -3.34 -8.78
CA TRP A 318 -17.51 -2.10 -8.86
C TRP A 318 -18.95 -2.35 -9.32
N PHE A 319 -19.90 -2.11 -8.42
CA PHE A 319 -21.34 -2.13 -8.74
C PHE A 319 -21.86 -0.72 -9.03
N GLY A 320 -21.70 -0.28 -10.28
CA GLY A 320 -22.07 1.06 -10.72
C GLY A 320 -21.21 2.19 -10.13
N GLY A 321 -21.63 3.43 -10.33
CA GLY A 321 -20.89 4.62 -9.90
C GLY A 321 -19.80 5.05 -10.88
N ASN A 322 -18.97 6.00 -10.43
CA ASN A 322 -17.99 6.67 -11.29
C ASN A 322 -16.73 7.11 -10.53
N VAL A 323 -16.40 6.43 -9.42
CA VAL A 323 -15.14 6.63 -8.70
C VAL A 323 -13.93 6.34 -9.60
N ASN A 324 -12.89 7.14 -9.47
CA ASN A 324 -11.63 6.92 -10.19
C ASN A 324 -10.59 6.27 -9.26
N ALA A 325 -9.68 5.46 -9.81
CA ALA A 325 -8.67 4.78 -9.02
C ALA A 325 -7.29 4.72 -9.69
N LYS A 326 -6.21 4.77 -8.90
CA LYS A 326 -4.85 4.56 -9.39
C LYS A 326 -4.03 3.61 -8.52
N TYR A 327 -3.07 2.91 -9.13
CA TYR A 327 -2.12 2.04 -8.41
C TYR A 327 -2.82 0.91 -7.65
N LEU A 328 -3.39 -0.03 -8.42
CA LEU A 328 -4.15 -1.17 -7.87
C LEU A 328 -3.37 -2.48 -8.05
N VAL A 329 -3.31 -3.29 -7.01
CA VAL A 329 -2.64 -4.59 -7.01
C VAL A 329 -3.65 -5.67 -6.65
N ALA A 330 -3.98 -6.54 -7.60
CA ALA A 330 -4.67 -7.80 -7.38
C ALA A 330 -3.63 -8.93 -7.35
N TYR A 331 -3.52 -9.66 -6.24
CA TYR A 331 -2.46 -10.65 -6.08
C TYR A 331 -2.98 -11.97 -5.54
N LYS A 332 -3.03 -12.98 -6.40
CA LYS A 332 -3.40 -14.36 -6.06
C LYS A 332 -4.77 -14.47 -5.37
N GLY A 333 -5.75 -13.64 -5.78
CA GLY A 333 -7.15 -13.88 -5.47
C GLY A 333 -7.62 -15.21 -6.08
N LEU A 334 -8.72 -15.76 -5.56
CA LEU A 334 -9.30 -16.99 -6.06
C LEU A 334 -10.21 -16.72 -7.25
N ASP A 335 -11.11 -15.73 -7.18
CA ASP A 335 -11.98 -15.37 -8.32
C ASP A 335 -11.42 -14.22 -9.19
N ASP A 336 -12.19 -13.21 -9.61
CA ASP A 336 -11.75 -12.25 -10.64
C ASP A 336 -10.84 -11.15 -10.09
N ASP A 337 -9.92 -10.63 -10.93
CA ASP A 337 -8.99 -9.59 -10.46
C ASP A 337 -9.63 -8.18 -10.47
N PHE A 338 -10.42 -7.86 -11.51
CA PHE A 338 -11.17 -6.62 -11.60
C PHE A 338 -12.53 -6.88 -12.25
N ASP A 339 -13.59 -6.86 -11.44
CA ASP A 339 -14.97 -7.02 -11.88
C ASP A 339 -15.68 -5.66 -11.96
N MET A 340 -16.44 -5.43 -13.04
CA MET A 340 -17.15 -4.18 -13.27
C MET A 340 -18.56 -4.39 -13.80
N ASP A 341 -19.48 -3.76 -13.09
CA ASP A 341 -20.89 -4.09 -13.15
C ASP A 341 -21.79 -2.87 -13.10
N ASN A 342 -23.05 -3.10 -13.44
CA ASN A 342 -24.19 -2.25 -13.09
C ASN A 342 -24.02 -0.75 -13.45
N GLY A 343 -23.38 -0.47 -14.59
CA GLY A 343 -23.23 0.87 -15.11
C GLY A 343 -21.97 1.62 -14.64
N PHE A 344 -20.97 0.92 -14.12
CA PHE A 344 -19.73 1.56 -13.66
C PHE A 344 -19.03 2.31 -14.80
N SER A 345 -18.67 3.57 -14.54
CA SER A 345 -18.16 4.51 -15.57
C SER A 345 -16.94 5.32 -15.12
N GLY A 346 -16.19 4.81 -14.13
CA GLY A 346 -14.99 5.46 -13.61
C GLY A 346 -13.76 5.35 -14.52
N ASN A 347 -12.67 6.02 -14.12
CA ASN A 347 -11.36 5.92 -14.76
C ASN A 347 -10.36 5.20 -13.85
N ILE A 348 -9.61 4.24 -14.39
CA ILE A 348 -8.61 3.45 -13.65
C ILE A 348 -7.27 3.50 -14.37
N GLN A 349 -6.18 3.77 -13.65
CA GLN A 349 -4.83 3.76 -14.23
C GLN A 349 -3.79 3.09 -13.33
N PHE A 350 -2.86 2.35 -13.92
CA PHE A 350 -1.80 1.62 -13.19
C PHE A 350 -2.37 0.50 -12.32
N GLY A 351 -2.89 -0.55 -12.96
CA GLY A 351 -3.33 -1.76 -12.26
C GLY A 351 -2.50 -2.97 -12.66
N ILE A 352 -2.21 -3.84 -11.70
CA ILE A 352 -1.50 -5.11 -11.91
C ILE A 352 -2.32 -6.25 -11.31
N SER A 353 -2.48 -7.33 -12.07
CA SER A 353 -2.86 -8.61 -11.49
C SER A 353 -1.78 -9.66 -11.68
N VAL A 354 -1.60 -10.52 -10.67
CA VAL A 354 -0.72 -11.70 -10.75
C VAL A 354 -1.42 -12.89 -10.13
N ARG A 355 -1.70 -13.91 -10.95
CA ARG A 355 -2.39 -15.14 -10.54
C ARG A 355 -1.43 -16.21 -10.04
N GLY A 356 -1.89 -17.01 -9.09
CA GLY A 356 -1.20 -18.23 -8.66
C GLY A 356 -1.75 -19.46 -9.39
N ALA A 357 -0.92 -20.48 -9.62
CA ALA A 357 -1.25 -21.62 -10.47
C ALA A 357 -2.47 -22.44 -10.02
N THR A 358 -2.82 -22.39 -8.73
CA THR A 358 -3.88 -23.22 -8.14
C THR A 358 -5.04 -22.40 -7.57
N GLN A 359 -5.02 -21.07 -7.71
CA GLN A 359 -6.05 -20.17 -7.19
C GLN A 359 -7.01 -19.77 -8.32
N ALA A 360 -8.00 -20.62 -8.57
CA ALA A 360 -9.10 -20.35 -9.48
C ALA A 360 -10.41 -20.92 -8.91
N ASP A 361 -11.47 -20.14 -8.99
CA ASP A 361 -12.79 -20.49 -8.49
C ASP A 361 -13.52 -21.52 -9.40
N ILE A 362 -14.55 -22.18 -8.87
CA ILE A 362 -15.37 -23.11 -9.64
C ILE A 362 -16.28 -22.39 -10.67
N SER A 363 -16.65 -21.13 -10.43
CA SER A 363 -17.28 -20.21 -11.40
C SER A 363 -16.37 -19.98 -12.62
N GLY A 364 -15.06 -19.92 -12.33
CA GLY A 364 -13.95 -19.79 -13.25
C GLY A 364 -13.43 -18.37 -13.33
N SER A 365 -12.11 -18.24 -13.32
CA SER A 365 -11.47 -16.96 -12.96
C SER A 365 -10.78 -16.25 -14.11
N ASN A 366 -10.90 -14.94 -14.09
CA ASN A 366 -10.55 -13.98 -15.11
C ASN A 366 -9.65 -12.86 -14.58
N GLY A 367 -8.95 -12.21 -15.50
CA GLY A 367 -8.28 -10.94 -15.21
C GLY A 367 -9.29 -9.80 -15.10
N PHE A 368 -10.13 -9.62 -16.11
CA PHE A 368 -11.30 -8.74 -16.06
C PHE A 368 -12.55 -9.57 -16.28
N GLU A 369 -13.60 -9.31 -15.51
CA GLU A 369 -14.98 -9.67 -15.82
C GLU A 369 -15.80 -8.38 -15.89
N VAL A 370 -16.55 -8.19 -16.97
CA VAL A 370 -17.24 -6.92 -17.21
C VAL A 370 -18.62 -7.16 -17.82
N ASP A 371 -19.63 -6.75 -17.08
CA ASP A 371 -21.04 -6.76 -17.48
C ASP A 371 -21.63 -5.36 -17.52
N ASN A 372 -22.65 -5.14 -18.36
CA ASN A 372 -23.52 -3.98 -18.12
C ASN A 372 -24.41 -4.20 -16.90
N ASP A 373 -25.11 -5.33 -16.89
CA ASP A 373 -25.91 -5.87 -15.80
C ASP A 373 -26.15 -7.36 -16.07
N SER A 374 -26.68 -8.09 -15.09
CA SER A 374 -26.90 -9.54 -15.21
C SER A 374 -27.78 -9.99 -16.38
N LYS A 375 -28.56 -9.09 -16.99
CA LYS A 375 -29.42 -9.36 -18.15
C LYS A 375 -28.84 -8.87 -19.47
N GLY A 376 -27.69 -8.19 -19.45
CA GLY A 376 -27.13 -7.50 -20.62
C GLY A 376 -28.09 -6.46 -21.19
N SER A 377 -28.84 -5.77 -20.33
CA SER A 377 -29.88 -4.84 -20.77
C SER A 377 -29.30 -3.60 -21.47
N SER A 378 -30.17 -2.75 -22.02
CA SER A 378 -29.79 -1.43 -22.55
C SER A 378 -29.97 -0.29 -21.53
N ASN A 379 -30.04 -0.61 -20.23
CA ASN A 379 -30.20 0.40 -19.18
C ASN A 379 -28.97 1.30 -19.11
N THR A 380 -29.23 2.59 -18.91
CA THR A 380 -28.18 3.61 -18.74
C THR A 380 -28.00 3.96 -17.26
N PRO A 381 -26.77 4.32 -16.83
CA PRO A 381 -25.53 4.35 -17.60
C PRO A 381 -25.05 2.95 -17.99
N PHE A 382 -24.33 2.85 -19.12
CA PHE A 382 -23.67 1.59 -19.47
C PHE A 382 -22.41 1.41 -18.63
N THR A 383 -22.05 0.17 -18.31
CA THR A 383 -20.70 -0.14 -17.80
C THR A 383 -19.69 0.22 -18.90
N SER A 384 -18.96 1.31 -18.67
CA SER A 384 -18.21 2.03 -19.70
C SER A 384 -16.92 2.65 -19.16
N ALA A 385 -16.38 2.05 -18.10
CA ALA A 385 -15.15 2.46 -17.46
C ALA A 385 -14.00 2.57 -18.47
N THR A 386 -13.09 3.51 -18.21
CA THR A 386 -11.87 3.69 -19.00
C THR A 386 -10.66 3.27 -18.18
N LEU A 387 -9.95 2.26 -18.66
CA LEU A 387 -8.75 1.71 -18.04
C LEU A 387 -7.52 2.02 -18.89
N ALA A 388 -6.42 2.38 -18.26
CA ALA A 388 -5.15 2.59 -18.93
C ALA A 388 -3.96 2.04 -18.14
N ASN A 389 -2.92 1.60 -18.85
CA ASN A 389 -1.69 1.12 -18.21
C ASN A 389 -1.95 -0.05 -17.24
N MET A 390 -2.61 -1.09 -17.72
CA MET A 390 -2.89 -2.31 -16.94
C MET A 390 -1.94 -3.45 -17.33
N SER A 391 -1.52 -4.25 -16.35
CA SER A 391 -0.73 -5.46 -16.57
C SER A 391 -1.49 -6.65 -15.97
N ILE A 392 -1.96 -7.56 -16.80
CA ILE A 392 -2.84 -8.66 -16.40
C ILE A 392 -2.09 -9.97 -16.61
N ILE A 393 -1.60 -10.54 -15.51
CA ILE A 393 -0.63 -11.65 -15.52
C ILE A 393 -1.29 -12.91 -14.97
N GLY A 394 -1.70 -13.79 -15.88
CA GLY A 394 -2.22 -15.10 -15.56
C GLY A 394 -1.13 -16.04 -15.04
N PRO A 395 -1.50 -17.25 -14.59
CA PRO A 395 -0.60 -18.13 -13.86
C PRO A 395 0.40 -18.89 -14.76
N LYS A 396 0.20 -18.92 -16.08
CA LYS A 396 0.98 -19.76 -17.00
C LYS A 396 2.26 -19.06 -17.48
N GLY A 397 3.33 -19.16 -16.70
CA GLY A 397 4.64 -18.61 -17.06
C GLY A 397 5.42 -19.41 -18.11
N SER A 398 5.11 -20.69 -18.30
CA SER A 398 5.79 -21.58 -19.25
C SER A 398 4.89 -22.71 -19.80
N LEU A 399 5.35 -23.44 -20.83
CA LEU A 399 4.66 -24.58 -21.47
C LEU A 399 4.41 -25.68 -20.47
N THR A 400 5.39 -25.89 -19.60
CA THR A 400 5.40 -26.94 -18.59
C THR A 400 4.72 -26.54 -17.29
N THR A 401 4.28 -25.28 -17.14
CA THR A 401 3.56 -24.85 -15.93
C THR A 401 2.14 -25.43 -15.94
N THR A 402 1.87 -26.35 -15.01
CA THR A 402 0.52 -26.84 -14.71
C THR A 402 -0.25 -25.76 -13.94
N ILE A 403 -1.49 -25.51 -14.37
CA ILE A 403 -2.40 -24.54 -13.75
C ILE A 403 -3.80 -25.17 -13.63
N SER A 404 -4.64 -24.61 -12.76
CA SER A 404 -6.05 -25.02 -12.63
C SER A 404 -6.78 -24.94 -13.98
N THR A 405 -7.66 -25.90 -14.25
CA THR A 405 -8.54 -25.89 -15.45
C THR A 405 -9.64 -24.85 -15.37
N GLN A 406 -9.83 -24.24 -14.21
CA GLN A 406 -10.87 -23.24 -13.98
C GLN A 406 -10.50 -21.83 -14.43
N PHE A 407 -9.22 -21.56 -14.74
CA PHE A 407 -8.86 -20.29 -15.36
C PHE A 407 -9.50 -20.13 -16.73
N GLN A 408 -10.00 -18.93 -17.04
CA GLN A 408 -10.69 -18.65 -18.30
C GLN A 408 -9.99 -17.56 -19.12
N ASN A 409 -10.19 -16.28 -18.81
CA ASN A 409 -9.85 -15.20 -19.73
C ASN A 409 -8.99 -14.12 -19.08
N GLY A 410 -8.08 -13.52 -19.83
CA GLY A 410 -7.46 -12.27 -19.41
C GLY A 410 -8.47 -11.13 -19.35
N MET A 411 -9.43 -11.10 -20.28
CA MET A 411 -10.56 -10.18 -20.29
C MET A 411 -11.82 -10.91 -20.76
N GLN A 412 -12.83 -11.03 -19.90
CA GLN A 412 -14.19 -11.43 -20.24
C GLN A 412 -15.06 -10.19 -20.36
N LEU A 413 -15.46 -9.88 -21.58
CA LEU A 413 -16.20 -8.67 -21.93
C LEU A 413 -17.60 -9.08 -22.40
N ARG A 414 -18.56 -9.04 -21.47
CA ARG A 414 -19.88 -9.64 -21.67
C ARG A 414 -21.04 -8.67 -21.44
N ARG A 415 -22.25 -9.15 -21.69
CA ARG A 415 -23.51 -8.52 -21.26
C ARG A 415 -23.63 -7.03 -21.59
N ASN A 416 -23.47 -6.65 -22.86
CA ASN A 416 -23.67 -5.29 -23.39
C ASN A 416 -22.77 -4.18 -22.81
N ASN A 417 -21.61 -4.51 -22.25
CA ASN A 417 -20.66 -3.51 -21.77
C ASN A 417 -20.08 -2.63 -22.91
N LYS A 418 -19.52 -1.47 -22.53
CA LYS A 418 -18.85 -0.48 -23.39
C LYS A 418 -17.48 -0.09 -22.83
N LEU A 419 -16.74 -1.07 -22.31
CA LEU A 419 -15.44 -0.89 -21.67
C LEU A 419 -14.43 -0.23 -22.64
N LYS A 420 -13.54 0.60 -22.11
CA LYS A 420 -12.43 1.18 -22.89
C LYS A 420 -11.10 0.87 -22.24
N VAL A 421 -10.19 0.21 -22.94
CA VAL A 421 -8.89 -0.23 -22.43
C VAL A 421 -7.76 0.29 -23.31
N TYR A 422 -6.75 0.87 -22.68
CA TYR A 422 -5.59 1.49 -23.33
C TYR A 422 -4.27 1.04 -22.72
N ASN A 423 -3.24 0.85 -23.56
CA ASN A 423 -1.87 0.57 -23.10
C ASN A 423 -1.82 -0.59 -22.08
N THR A 424 -2.44 -1.71 -22.39
CA THR A 424 -2.56 -2.86 -21.48
C THR A 424 -1.82 -4.08 -22.01
N VAL A 425 -1.17 -4.83 -21.13
CA VAL A 425 -0.58 -6.14 -21.48
C VAL A 425 -1.31 -7.27 -20.77
N VAL A 426 -1.61 -8.34 -21.50
CA VAL A 426 -2.21 -9.57 -20.97
C VAL A 426 -1.32 -10.76 -21.34
N THR A 427 -1.03 -11.62 -20.38
CA THR A 427 -0.26 -12.84 -20.60
C THR A 427 -0.67 -13.96 -19.65
N GLY A 428 -0.35 -15.21 -19.97
CA GLY A 428 -0.45 -16.33 -19.03
C GLY A 428 -1.85 -16.85 -18.72
N PHE A 429 -2.89 -16.41 -19.42
CA PHE A 429 -4.27 -16.92 -19.36
C PHE A 429 -4.57 -17.91 -20.49
N PRO A 430 -5.58 -18.80 -20.35
CA PRO A 430 -6.00 -19.68 -21.45
C PRO A 430 -6.54 -18.92 -22.67
N TYR A 431 -7.28 -17.83 -22.47
CA TYR A 431 -7.69 -16.88 -23.51
C TYR A 431 -7.22 -15.46 -23.15
N GLY A 432 -6.89 -14.65 -24.17
CA GLY A 432 -6.55 -13.24 -23.95
C GLY A 432 -7.77 -12.37 -23.75
N VAL A 433 -8.59 -12.25 -24.80
CA VAL A 433 -9.86 -11.51 -24.79
C VAL A 433 -10.99 -12.44 -25.22
N TYR A 434 -12.05 -12.46 -24.44
CA TYR A 434 -13.29 -13.15 -24.71
C TYR A 434 -14.43 -12.13 -24.75
N ILE A 435 -15.04 -11.95 -25.93
CA ILE A 435 -16.25 -11.13 -26.05
C ILE A 435 -17.44 -12.07 -26.04
N ASP A 436 -18.44 -11.77 -25.22
CA ASP A 436 -19.63 -12.60 -25.03
C ASP A 436 -20.89 -11.75 -25.24
N SER A 437 -21.68 -12.14 -26.23
CA SER A 437 -22.94 -11.48 -26.59
C SER A 437 -24.15 -12.41 -26.43
N GLN A 438 -24.04 -13.45 -25.60
CA GLN A 438 -25.16 -14.34 -25.31
C GLN A 438 -26.34 -13.62 -24.66
N LEU A 439 -26.02 -12.62 -23.83
CA LEU A 439 -26.96 -11.65 -23.31
C LEU A 439 -26.49 -10.26 -23.75
N GLY A 440 -27.38 -9.45 -24.33
CA GLY A 440 -27.03 -8.11 -24.82
C GLY A 440 -26.23 -8.10 -26.13
N ASP A 441 -25.59 -6.96 -26.44
CA ASP A 441 -24.91 -6.71 -27.73
C ASP A 441 -23.47 -6.19 -27.55
N ALA A 442 -22.63 -6.93 -26.80
CA ALA A 442 -21.23 -6.55 -26.58
C ALA A 442 -20.42 -6.50 -27.90
N LYS A 443 -20.67 -7.45 -28.83
CA LYS A 443 -20.04 -7.46 -30.16
C LYS A 443 -20.45 -6.27 -31.03
N GLY A 444 -21.72 -5.85 -30.99
CA GLY A 444 -22.16 -4.67 -31.72
C GLY A 444 -21.56 -3.40 -31.11
N ASN A 445 -21.38 -3.33 -29.79
CA ASN A 445 -20.63 -2.23 -29.17
C ASN A 445 -19.17 -2.21 -29.65
N ALA A 446 -18.53 -3.37 -29.82
CA ALA A 446 -17.19 -3.47 -30.40
C ALA A 446 -17.14 -3.05 -31.88
N GLU A 447 -18.14 -3.42 -32.69
CA GLU A 447 -18.28 -3.01 -34.09
C GLU A 447 -18.47 -1.50 -34.23
N ARG A 448 -19.29 -0.90 -33.36
CA ARG A 448 -19.56 0.55 -33.33
C ARG A 448 -18.44 1.39 -32.71
N GLY A 449 -17.39 0.77 -32.17
CA GLY A 449 -16.29 1.45 -31.48
C GLY A 449 -16.68 2.02 -30.11
N GLU A 450 -17.72 1.48 -29.48
CA GLU A 450 -18.17 1.84 -28.13
C GLU A 450 -17.46 1.02 -27.06
N LEU A 451 -17.14 -0.25 -27.36
CA LEU A 451 -16.15 -1.07 -26.65
C LEU A 451 -14.81 -0.87 -27.37
N VAL A 452 -13.81 -0.35 -26.66
CA VAL A 452 -12.54 0.09 -27.25
C VAL A 452 -11.36 -0.65 -26.65
N LEU A 453 -10.53 -1.27 -27.48
CA LEU A 453 -9.26 -1.89 -27.09
C LEU A 453 -8.14 -1.31 -27.95
N ASN A 454 -7.29 -0.45 -27.40
CA ASN A 454 -6.18 0.17 -28.14
C ASN A 454 -4.84 0.00 -27.38
N ASN A 455 -3.76 -0.22 -28.12
CA ASN A 455 -2.43 -0.52 -27.56
C ASN A 455 -2.49 -1.68 -26.55
N VAL A 456 -3.35 -2.67 -26.80
CA VAL A 456 -3.46 -3.90 -26.01
C VAL A 456 -2.53 -4.96 -26.60
N VAL A 457 -1.63 -5.48 -25.77
CA VAL A 457 -0.67 -6.51 -26.14
C VAL A 457 -1.06 -7.83 -25.49
N LEU A 458 -1.49 -8.79 -26.31
CA LEU A 458 -1.78 -10.16 -25.92
C LEU A 458 -0.54 -11.00 -26.20
N ALA A 459 0.10 -11.55 -25.16
CA ALA A 459 1.38 -12.25 -25.34
C ALA A 459 1.43 -13.60 -24.64
N GLY A 460 1.94 -14.63 -25.32
CA GLY A 460 2.07 -15.96 -24.73
C GLY A 460 0.72 -16.63 -24.46
N LEU A 461 -0.24 -16.45 -25.39
CA LEU A 461 -1.62 -16.94 -25.27
C LEU A 461 -2.00 -17.95 -26.37
N GLU A 462 -1.12 -18.22 -27.34
CA GLU A 462 -1.39 -19.10 -28.50
C GLU A 462 -0.35 -20.22 -28.58
N GLY A 463 -0.80 -21.45 -28.86
CA GLY A 463 0.08 -22.52 -29.37
C GLY A 463 0.90 -23.28 -28.32
N TRP A 464 0.42 -23.42 -27.08
CA TRP A 464 1.18 -24.04 -25.98
C TRP A 464 1.09 -25.60 -25.95
N GLY A 465 0.95 -26.24 -27.12
CA GLY A 465 1.11 -27.69 -27.31
C GLY A 465 -0.03 -28.58 -26.80
N THR A 466 0.25 -29.89 -26.65
CA THR A 466 -0.71 -31.00 -26.43
C THR A 466 -1.40 -31.00 -25.05
N GLY A 467 -1.29 -29.93 -24.27
CA GLY A 467 -1.90 -29.77 -22.95
C GLY A 467 -3.19 -28.94 -22.91
N GLY A 468 -3.71 -28.48 -24.06
CA GLY A 468 -5.00 -27.80 -24.15
C GLY A 468 -5.05 -26.37 -23.59
N PHE A 469 -3.92 -25.71 -23.36
CA PHE A 469 -3.86 -24.31 -22.90
C PHE A 469 -3.42 -23.36 -24.01
N GLY A 470 -3.99 -22.15 -24.04
CA GLY A 470 -3.73 -21.16 -25.10
C GLY A 470 -4.49 -21.49 -26.38
N THR A 471 -5.80 -21.74 -26.25
CA THR A 471 -6.69 -22.19 -27.33
C THR A 471 -6.96 -21.09 -28.36
N SER A 472 -7.01 -19.81 -27.95
CA SER A 472 -6.98 -18.64 -28.84
C SER A 472 -6.59 -17.36 -28.09
N ALA A 473 -5.80 -16.49 -28.70
CA ALA A 473 -5.51 -15.17 -28.13
C ALA A 473 -6.76 -14.29 -28.02
N VAL A 474 -7.67 -14.39 -28.98
CA VAL A 474 -8.97 -13.72 -28.97
C VAL A 474 -10.03 -14.75 -29.35
N SER A 475 -11.01 -14.94 -28.49
CA SER A 475 -12.12 -15.86 -28.71
C SER A 475 -13.45 -15.15 -28.51
N GLU A 476 -14.48 -15.77 -29.07
CA GLU A 476 -15.89 -15.42 -28.93
C GLU A 476 -16.60 -16.77 -28.96
N LYS A 477 -17.57 -17.00 -28.08
CA LYS A 477 -18.47 -18.16 -28.14
C LYS A 477 -19.87 -17.75 -27.71
N GLU A 478 -20.87 -18.35 -28.35
CA GLU A 478 -22.22 -18.49 -27.79
C GLU A 478 -22.31 -19.83 -27.05
N GLN A 479 -22.90 -19.88 -25.87
CA GLN A 479 -23.35 -21.12 -25.25
C GLN A 479 -24.78 -21.41 -25.73
N GLY A 480 -24.98 -22.57 -26.40
CA GLY A 480 -26.31 -23.15 -26.62
C GLY A 480 -26.66 -23.67 -28.02
N GLY A 481 -25.89 -23.39 -29.08
CA GLY A 481 -26.19 -23.98 -30.40
C GLY A 481 -25.24 -23.60 -31.53
N ALA A 482 -24.78 -24.64 -32.26
CA ALA A 482 -23.95 -24.69 -33.47
C ALA A 482 -22.70 -23.78 -33.56
N LEU A 483 -21.57 -24.42 -33.85
CA LEU A 483 -20.19 -23.91 -34.05
C LEU A 483 -20.04 -22.93 -35.24
N ALA A 484 -20.77 -21.83 -35.28
CA ALA A 484 -20.49 -20.72 -36.18
C ALA A 484 -19.67 -19.66 -35.45
N GLU A 485 -18.48 -19.34 -35.97
CA GLU A 485 -17.66 -18.23 -35.47
C GLU A 485 -18.45 -16.92 -35.59
N ILE A 486 -18.68 -16.25 -34.46
CA ILE A 486 -19.36 -14.95 -34.49
C ILE A 486 -18.38 -13.89 -34.95
N LEU A 487 -18.87 -13.10 -35.89
CA LEU A 487 -18.12 -12.03 -36.51
C LEU A 487 -18.43 -10.70 -35.82
N ILE A 488 -17.41 -9.85 -35.71
CA ILE A 488 -17.55 -8.46 -35.29
C ILE A 488 -17.43 -7.63 -36.56
N GLY A 489 -18.49 -6.94 -36.99
CA GLY A 489 -18.48 -6.20 -38.26
C GLY A 489 -18.10 -7.04 -39.49
N GLY A 490 -18.49 -8.33 -39.50
CA GLY A 490 -18.22 -9.24 -40.61
C GLY A 490 -16.81 -9.84 -40.66
N VAL A 491 -15.96 -9.61 -39.64
CA VAL A 491 -14.64 -10.24 -39.52
C VAL A 491 -14.50 -11.07 -38.25
N LYS A 492 -13.53 -12.00 -38.23
CA LYS A 492 -13.20 -12.79 -37.05
C LYS A 492 -12.81 -11.88 -35.86
N PRO A 493 -13.12 -12.24 -34.60
CA PRO A 493 -12.75 -11.45 -33.43
C PRO A 493 -11.25 -11.12 -33.34
N SER A 494 -10.39 -12.09 -33.69
CA SER A 494 -8.93 -11.86 -33.73
C SER A 494 -8.51 -10.87 -34.81
N ALA A 495 -9.18 -10.86 -35.96
CA ALA A 495 -8.96 -9.88 -37.03
C ALA A 495 -9.48 -8.49 -36.64
N TRP A 496 -10.64 -8.40 -36.00
CA TRP A 496 -11.15 -7.16 -35.43
C TRP A 496 -10.16 -6.59 -34.40
N PHE A 497 -9.67 -7.41 -33.47
CA PHE A 497 -8.71 -7.00 -32.45
C PHE A 497 -7.40 -6.48 -33.07
N ALA A 498 -6.85 -7.21 -34.04
CA ALA A 498 -5.61 -6.84 -34.74
C ALA A 498 -5.76 -5.56 -35.58
N ALA A 499 -6.98 -5.21 -36.01
CA ALA A 499 -7.26 -3.98 -36.74
C ALA A 499 -7.37 -2.74 -35.84
N GLN A 500 -7.51 -2.92 -34.52
CA GLN A 500 -7.55 -1.79 -33.59
C GLN A 500 -6.17 -1.12 -33.45
N THR A 501 -6.17 0.12 -32.99
CA THR A 501 -4.95 0.94 -32.97
C THR A 501 -3.90 0.35 -32.04
N GLY A 502 -2.76 -0.05 -32.59
CA GLY A 502 -1.57 -0.47 -31.84
C GLY A 502 -1.69 -1.80 -31.09
N ASN A 503 -2.78 -2.54 -31.29
CA ASN A 503 -2.95 -3.87 -30.70
C ASN A 503 -1.95 -4.86 -31.29
N LYS A 504 -1.51 -5.82 -30.47
CA LYS A 504 -0.56 -6.87 -30.88
C LYS A 504 -0.97 -8.21 -30.28
N ILE A 505 -0.87 -9.25 -31.10
CA ILE A 505 -0.93 -10.65 -30.67
C ILE A 505 0.47 -11.23 -30.86
N LEU A 506 1.10 -11.66 -29.77
CA LEU A 506 2.45 -12.20 -29.74
C LEU A 506 2.40 -13.66 -29.29
N ALA A 507 2.97 -14.56 -30.09
CA ALA A 507 3.00 -15.99 -29.78
C ALA A 507 3.71 -16.29 -28.45
N THR A 508 4.72 -15.49 -28.08
CA THR A 508 5.47 -15.67 -26.83
C THR A 508 5.53 -14.38 -26.01
N SER A 509 5.72 -14.52 -24.69
CA SER A 509 5.97 -13.41 -23.77
C SER A 509 7.44 -12.96 -23.71
N SER A 510 8.35 -13.67 -24.39
CA SER A 510 9.80 -13.46 -24.27
C SER A 510 10.27 -12.05 -24.66
N THR A 511 9.66 -11.45 -25.69
CA THR A 511 10.02 -10.10 -26.18
C THR A 511 9.28 -8.98 -25.45
N VAL A 512 8.31 -9.32 -24.60
CA VAL A 512 7.52 -8.34 -23.82
C VAL A 512 8.38 -7.70 -22.74
N GLY A 513 9.45 -8.36 -22.28
CA GLY A 513 10.36 -7.83 -21.28
C GLY A 513 9.77 -7.78 -19.87
N LEU A 514 8.77 -8.62 -19.59
CA LEU A 514 8.27 -8.91 -18.24
C LEU A 514 9.25 -9.85 -17.52
N SER A 515 9.47 -9.64 -16.22
CA SER A 515 10.37 -10.50 -15.45
C SER A 515 9.79 -11.89 -15.22
N PRO A 516 10.57 -12.97 -15.40
CA PRO A 516 10.15 -14.34 -15.04
C PRO A 516 9.75 -14.51 -13.57
N SER A 517 10.22 -13.63 -12.67
CA SER A 517 9.84 -13.65 -11.25
C SER A 517 8.33 -13.49 -11.01
N LEU A 518 7.57 -12.96 -11.98
CA LEU A 518 6.10 -12.85 -11.90
C LEU A 518 5.41 -14.21 -11.72
N PHE A 519 6.07 -15.29 -12.14
CA PHE A 519 5.52 -16.66 -12.06
C PHE A 519 6.17 -17.49 -10.95
N LEU A 520 6.99 -16.88 -10.11
CA LEU A 520 7.74 -17.56 -9.05
C LEU A 520 7.22 -17.18 -7.66
N THR A 521 7.74 -17.87 -6.64
CA THR A 521 7.53 -17.49 -5.25
C THR A 521 8.40 -16.28 -4.87
N GLY A 522 7.91 -15.47 -3.92
CA GLY A 522 8.59 -14.27 -3.47
C GLY A 522 8.05 -12.99 -4.11
N ARG A 523 8.73 -11.87 -3.87
CA ARG A 523 8.36 -10.55 -4.41
C ARG A 523 8.60 -10.51 -5.92
N PRO A 524 7.59 -10.26 -6.75
CA PRO A 524 7.80 -10.12 -8.18
C PRO A 524 8.56 -8.83 -8.53
N THR A 525 9.35 -8.90 -9.60
CA THR A 525 9.89 -7.72 -10.28
C THR A 525 8.92 -7.28 -11.37
N PHE A 526 8.40 -6.05 -11.26
CA PHE A 526 7.37 -5.54 -12.18
C PHE A 526 7.90 -4.62 -13.28
N THR A 527 9.08 -4.03 -13.08
CA THR A 527 9.67 -3.11 -14.06
C THR A 527 10.04 -3.85 -15.35
N LEU A 528 9.93 -3.12 -16.47
CA LEU A 528 10.24 -3.61 -17.79
C LEU A 528 11.75 -3.64 -18.01
N ALA A 529 12.22 -4.73 -18.62
CA ALA A 529 13.61 -4.83 -19.06
C ALA A 529 13.94 -3.81 -20.17
N THR A 530 15.19 -3.36 -20.23
CA THR A 530 15.69 -2.54 -21.35
C THR A 530 15.46 -3.27 -22.68
N GLY A 531 14.90 -2.57 -23.66
CA GLY A 531 14.57 -3.15 -24.97
C GLY A 531 13.23 -3.90 -25.02
N SER A 532 12.44 -3.89 -23.93
CA SER A 532 11.06 -4.38 -23.93
C SER A 532 10.24 -3.82 -25.09
N SER A 533 9.46 -4.68 -25.76
CA SER A 533 8.56 -4.28 -26.84
C SER A 533 7.35 -3.45 -26.37
N LEU A 534 7.19 -3.27 -25.04
CA LEU A 534 6.14 -2.46 -24.43
C LEU A 534 6.56 -1.00 -24.26
N LEU A 535 7.83 -0.65 -24.46
CA LEU A 535 8.34 0.72 -24.38
C LEU A 535 8.08 1.50 -25.69
N GLY A 536 8.02 2.83 -25.59
CA GLY A 536 7.85 3.75 -26.72
C GLY A 536 6.40 3.91 -27.23
N VAL A 537 5.42 3.34 -26.55
CA VAL A 537 4.00 3.39 -26.94
C VAL A 537 3.28 4.45 -26.10
N ASN A 538 3.02 5.61 -26.71
CA ASN A 538 2.36 6.70 -26.01
C ASN A 538 0.90 6.38 -25.69
N LEU A 539 0.49 6.67 -24.46
CA LEU A 539 -0.92 6.70 -24.10
C LEU A 539 -1.63 7.80 -24.93
N PRO A 540 -2.84 7.54 -25.48
CA PRO A 540 -3.54 8.52 -26.30
C PRO A 540 -3.76 9.85 -25.58
N THR A 541 -3.43 10.96 -26.24
CA THR A 541 -3.58 12.31 -25.68
C THR A 541 -5.04 12.78 -25.62
N THR A 542 -5.97 12.00 -26.18
CA THR A 542 -7.41 12.25 -26.15
C THR A 542 -8.07 11.82 -24.84
N LEU A 543 -7.37 11.06 -23.99
CA LEU A 543 -7.90 10.63 -22.70
C LEU A 543 -8.05 11.82 -21.74
N PRO A 544 -9.01 11.76 -20.79
CA PRO A 544 -9.20 12.79 -19.77
C PRO A 544 -7.92 13.13 -18.98
N ALA A 545 -7.88 14.35 -18.42
CA ALA A 545 -6.75 14.83 -17.61
C ALA A 545 -6.44 13.96 -16.37
N PHE A 546 -7.37 13.09 -15.97
CA PHE A 546 -7.13 12.07 -14.95
C PHE A 546 -5.92 11.19 -15.28
N PHE A 547 -5.74 10.81 -16.55
CA PHE A 547 -4.69 9.88 -16.95
C PHE A 547 -3.32 10.55 -17.04
N VAL A 548 -2.34 10.00 -16.33
CA VAL A 548 -0.93 10.37 -16.47
C VAL A 548 -0.46 9.93 -17.84
N LYS A 549 0.17 10.83 -18.59
CA LYS A 549 0.76 10.49 -19.90
C LYS A 549 1.90 9.50 -19.69
N THR A 550 1.89 8.40 -20.44
CA THR A 550 2.94 7.38 -20.42
C THR A 550 3.43 7.12 -21.84
N ASP A 551 4.65 6.61 -21.96
CA ASP A 551 5.29 6.16 -23.20
C ASP A 551 5.51 4.64 -23.20
N TYR A 552 4.65 3.89 -22.51
CA TYR A 552 4.73 2.44 -22.39
C TYR A 552 3.36 1.77 -22.23
N VAL A 553 3.30 0.48 -22.58
CA VAL A 553 2.19 -0.44 -22.32
C VAL A 553 2.42 -1.16 -20.99
N GLY A 554 1.35 -1.37 -20.22
CA GLY A 554 1.42 -1.99 -18.90
C GLY A 554 1.47 -0.97 -17.76
N ALA A 555 1.46 -1.47 -16.53
CA ALA A 555 1.43 -0.66 -15.32
C ALA A 555 2.80 -0.12 -14.87
N PHE A 556 3.90 -0.60 -15.48
CA PHE A 556 5.26 -0.29 -15.04
C PHE A 556 6.16 0.05 -16.23
N LYS A 557 7.13 0.92 -15.97
CA LYS A 557 8.28 1.19 -16.85
C LYS A 557 9.57 0.82 -16.12
N ASP A 558 10.23 1.79 -15.50
CA ASP A 558 11.50 1.65 -14.79
C ASP A 558 11.38 1.87 -13.28
N THR A 559 10.21 2.34 -12.81
CA THR A 559 9.92 2.58 -11.40
C THR A 559 8.89 1.58 -10.87
N ASP A 560 9.23 0.88 -9.78
CA ASP A 560 8.31 0.00 -9.07
C ASP A 560 7.51 0.79 -8.01
N TRP A 561 6.32 1.26 -8.39
CA TRP A 561 5.43 1.98 -7.48
C TRP A 561 4.81 1.09 -6.38
N THR A 562 5.01 -0.23 -6.42
CA THR A 562 4.60 -1.14 -5.34
C THR A 562 5.65 -1.21 -4.21
N ALA A 563 6.84 -0.65 -4.41
CA ALA A 563 7.94 -0.75 -3.46
C ALA A 563 7.62 -0.10 -2.10
N GLY A 564 8.02 -0.78 -1.02
CA GLY A 564 7.89 -0.31 0.35
C GLY A 564 6.54 -0.56 1.02
N TRP A 565 5.46 -0.63 0.26
CA TRP A 565 4.11 -0.63 0.82
C TRP A 565 3.26 -1.85 0.51
N THR A 566 3.61 -2.70 -0.46
CA THR A 566 2.90 -3.96 -0.72
C THR A 566 3.51 -5.14 0.03
N GLU A 567 2.73 -6.19 0.26
CA GLU A 567 3.18 -7.49 0.79
C GLU A 567 2.75 -8.63 -0.12
N PHE A 568 3.69 -9.50 -0.50
CA PHE A 568 3.46 -10.59 -1.47
C PHE A 568 3.55 -11.99 -0.85
N ASN A 569 3.83 -12.07 0.46
CA ASN A 569 3.77 -13.27 1.27
C ASN A 569 3.21 -12.98 2.67
N PRO A 570 1.96 -12.47 2.76
CA PRO A 570 1.36 -12.13 4.05
C PRO A 570 1.16 -13.34 4.96
N GLN A 571 1.15 -14.58 4.44
CA GLN A 571 1.06 -15.82 5.23
C GLN A 571 2.16 -15.93 6.30
N GLY A 572 3.35 -15.39 6.02
CA GLY A 572 4.51 -15.42 6.90
C GLY A 572 4.63 -14.21 7.84
N VAL A 573 3.74 -13.22 7.74
CA VAL A 573 3.87 -11.95 8.46
C VAL A 573 3.10 -11.98 9.78
N THR A 574 3.77 -11.60 10.87
CA THR A 574 3.15 -11.47 12.19
C THR A 574 2.54 -10.08 12.35
N TYR A 575 1.22 -9.98 12.19
CA TYR A 575 0.45 -8.75 12.41
C TYR A 575 -0.14 -8.65 13.81
N VAL A 576 -0.58 -9.80 14.35
CA VAL A 576 -1.12 -9.94 15.71
C VAL A 576 -0.04 -10.65 16.54
N LYS A 577 0.40 -10.04 17.64
CA LYS A 577 1.34 -10.63 18.61
C LYS A 577 0.68 -10.78 19.96
#